data_AF-J2KC91-F1
#
_entry.id   AF-J2KC91-F1
#
_cell.length_a   1.000
_cell.length_b   1.000
_cell.length_c   1.000
_cell.angle_alpha   90.00
_cell.angle_beta   90.00
_cell.angle_gamma   90.00
#
_symmetry.space_group_name_H-M   'P 1'
#
loop_
_entity.id
_entity.type
_entity.pdbx_description
1 polymer ?
#
loop_
_entity_poly.entity_id
_entity_poly.type
_entity_poly.pdbx_seq_one_letter_code
_entity_poly.pdbx_strand_id
1 'polypeptide(L)' 'MDILREALLCAHAGRWDEAHTLVQSDESQTAAWLHGILHVQEGDLDNAAYWYGRAQRDFGGRGTVEEELARFEAGLPP' A
#
# COMPACT_ATOMS: atom_id res chain seq x y z
N MET A 1 16.49 -7.33 4.28
CA MET A 1 15.06 -7.37 4.61
C MET A 1 14.32 -6.70 3.47
N ASP A 2 13.12 -7.18 3.17
CA ASP A 2 12.31 -6.65 2.07
C ASP A 2 11.58 -5.39 2.56
N ILE A 3 11.86 -4.25 1.92
CA ILE A 3 11.27 -2.93 2.26
C ILE A 3 9.75 -3.01 2.29
N LEU A 4 9.13 -3.79 1.40
CA LEU A 4 7.68 -3.95 1.34
C LEU A 4 7.12 -4.68 2.56
N ARG A 5 7.86 -5.67 3.06
CA ARG A 5 7.48 -6.40 4.27
C ARG A 5 7.63 -5.53 5.51
N GLU A 6 8.69 -4.72 5.59
CA GLU A 6 8.87 -3.75 6.67
C GLU A 6 7.76 -2.68 6.66
N ALA A 7 7.44 -2.13 5.49
CA ALA A 7 6.37 -1.15 5.32
C ALA A 7 5.00 -1.74 5.72
N LEU A 8 4.72 -2.99 5.32
CA LEU A 8 3.50 -3.71 5.70
C LEU A 8 3.40 -3.90 7.23
N LEU A 9 4.51 -4.28 7.89
CA LEU A 9 4.54 -4.41 9.35
C LEU A 9 4.31 -3.06 10.06
N CYS A 10 4.83 -1.97 9.51
CA CYS A 10 4.56 -0.62 10.00
C CYS A 10 3.07 -0.28 9.85
N ALA A 11 2.48 -0.58 8.70
CA ALA A 11 1.05 -0.38 8.42
C ALA A 11 0.17 -1.14 9.43
N HIS A 12 0.43 -2.44 9.66
CA HIS A 12 -0.31 -3.22 10.68
C HIS A 12 -0.16 -2.69 12.10
N ALA A 13 0.98 -2.09 12.43
CA ALA A 13 1.23 -1.47 13.73
C ALA A 13 0.62 -0.05 13.85
N GLY A 14 -0.05 0.46 12.82
CA GLY A 14 -0.58 1.82 12.77
C GLY A 14 0.48 2.90 12.57
N ARG A 15 1.71 2.52 12.18
CA ARG A 15 2.84 3.43 11.91
C ARG A 15 2.83 3.84 10.43
N TRP A 16 1.79 4.57 10.03
CA TRP A 16 1.50 4.90 8.64
C TRP A 16 2.59 5.78 7.98
N ASP A 17 3.09 6.80 8.69
CA ASP A 17 4.16 7.68 8.17
C ASP A 17 5.47 6.92 7.90
N GLU A 18 5.78 5.95 8.76
CA GLU A 18 6.96 5.09 8.60
C GLU A 18 6.78 4.15 7.41
N ALA A 19 5.58 3.59 7.23
CA ALA A 19 5.24 2.80 6.05
C ALA A 19 5.36 3.62 4.76
N HIS A 20 4.90 4.88 4.75
CA HIS A 20 5.06 5.80 3.63
C HIS A 20 6.54 6.07 3.31
N THR A 21 7.34 6.35 4.34
CA THR A 21 8.77 6.62 4.21
C THR A 21 9.54 5.41 3.63
N LEU A 22 9.12 4.20 3.96
CA LEU A 22 9.71 2.98 3.42
C LEU A 22 9.28 2.77 1.97
N VAL A 23 7.96 2.79 1.70
CA VAL A 23 7.42 2.43 0.38
C VAL A 23 7.77 3.45 -0.72
N GLN A 24 7.98 4.73 -0.37
CA GLN A 24 8.36 5.75 -1.37
C GLN A 24 9.70 5.49 -2.06
N SER A 25 10.57 4.65 -1.46
CA SER A 25 11.89 4.31 -2.01
C SER A 25 11.84 3.22 -3.09
N ASP A 26 10.70 2.57 -3.26
CA ASP A 26 10.47 1.49 -4.21
C ASP A 26 9.47 1.97 -5.29
N GLU A 27 9.89 1.94 -6.55
CA GLU A 27 9.09 2.41 -7.69
C GLU A 27 8.26 1.30 -8.36
N SER A 28 8.31 0.07 -7.83
CA SER A 28 7.61 -1.09 -8.37
C SER A 28 6.08 -0.93 -8.31
N GLN A 29 5.38 -1.72 -9.13
CA GLN A 29 3.91 -1.77 -9.10
C GLN A 29 3.39 -2.29 -7.75
N THR A 30 4.13 -3.19 -7.11
CA THR A 30 3.79 -3.68 -5.77
C THR A 30 3.90 -2.55 -4.74
N ALA A 31 5.01 -1.81 -4.73
CA ALA A 31 5.16 -0.63 -3.87
C ALA A 31 4.08 0.41 -4.12
N ALA A 32 3.75 0.69 -5.38
CA ALA A 32 2.68 1.61 -5.74
C ALA A 32 1.32 1.17 -5.16
N TRP A 33 1.03 -0.14 -5.10
CA TRP A 33 -0.21 -0.63 -4.49
C TRP A 33 -0.23 -0.32 -2.98
N LEU A 34 0.84 -0.65 -2.26
CA LEU A 34 0.91 -0.37 -0.82
C LEU A 34 0.83 1.14 -0.54
N HIS A 35 1.50 1.97 -1.34
CA HIS A 35 1.40 3.43 -1.27
C HIS A 35 -0.05 3.91 -1.44
N GLY A 36 -0.77 3.33 -2.42
CA GLY A 36 -2.19 3.61 -2.61
C GLY A 36 -3.04 3.22 -1.39
N ILE A 37 -2.79 2.08 -0.76
CA ILE A 37 -3.51 1.65 0.45
C ILE A 37 -3.30 2.65 1.60
N LEU A 38 -2.07 3.13 1.79
CA LEU A 38 -1.77 4.10 2.85
C LEU A 38 -2.52 5.43 2.63
N HIS A 39 -2.63 5.92 1.40
CA HIS A 39 -3.45 7.11 1.13
C HIS A 39 -4.96 6.90 1.33
N VAL A 40 -5.47 5.68 1.11
CA VAL A 40 -6.86 5.35 1.51
C VAL A 40 -7.04 5.51 3.02
N GLN A 41 -6.06 5.06 3.81
CA GLN A 41 -6.06 5.19 5.26
C GLN A 41 -6.02 6.67 5.72
N GLU A 42 -5.32 7.53 4.98
CA GLU A 42 -5.24 8.97 5.27
C GLU A 42 -6.49 9.75 4.83
N GLY A 43 -7.35 9.14 4.00
CA GLY A 43 -8.51 9.80 3.39
C GLY A 43 -8.16 10.62 2.14
N ASP A 44 -6.93 10.55 1.64
CA ASP A 44 -6.48 11.18 0.40
C ASP A 44 -6.82 10.28 -0.81
N LEU A 45 -8.11 10.28 -1.16
CA LEU A 45 -8.64 9.36 -2.17
C LEU A 45 -8.12 9.67 -3.59
N ASP A 46 -7.80 10.94 -3.88
CA ASP A 46 -7.30 11.33 -5.19
C ASP A 46 -5.88 10.80 -5.41
N ASN A 47 -4.98 10.93 -4.42
CA ASN A 47 -3.66 10.31 -4.50
C ASN A 47 -3.75 8.79 -4.43
N ALA A 48 -4.63 8.23 -3.60
CA ALA A 48 -4.84 6.79 -3.58
C ALA A 48 -5.22 6.25 -4.97
N ALA A 49 -6.15 6.90 -5.67
CA ALA A 49 -6.53 6.52 -7.02
C ALA A 49 -5.36 6.57 -8.02
N TYR A 50 -4.53 7.61 -7.93
CA TYR A 50 -3.31 7.73 -8.74
C TYR A 50 -2.36 6.53 -8.53
N TRP A 51 -2.11 6.16 -7.28
CA TRP A 51 -1.20 5.05 -6.94
C TRP A 51 -1.78 3.67 -7.29
N TYR A 52 -3.10 3.46 -7.13
CA TYR A 52 -3.76 2.26 -7.64
C TYR A 52 -3.63 2.14 -9.16
N GLY A 53 -3.78 3.25 -9.89
CA GLY A 53 -3.54 3.29 -11.33
C GLY A 53 -2.11 2.92 -11.70
N ARG A 54 -1.11 3.43 -10.96
CA ARG A 54 0.30 3.03 -11.11
C ARG A 54 0.56 1.55 -10.83
N ALA A 55 -0.20 0.97 -9.90
CA ALA A 55 -0.15 -0.45 -9.58
C ALA A 55 -0.92 -1.34 -10.59
N GLN A 56 -1.53 -0.75 -11.62
CA GLN A 56 -2.43 -1.42 -12.57
C GLN A 56 -3.63 -2.09 -11.88
N ARG A 57 -4.20 -1.44 -10.86
CA ARG A 57 -5.34 -1.93 -10.09
C ARG A 57 -6.52 -0.97 -10.20
N ASP A 58 -7.73 -1.53 -10.22
CA ASP A 58 -8.95 -0.72 -10.19
C ASP A 58 -9.18 -0.17 -8.78
N PHE A 59 -9.13 1.15 -8.64
CA PHE A 59 -9.41 1.85 -7.39
C PHE A 59 -10.88 1.77 -7.00
N GLY A 60 -11.80 1.72 -7.97
CA GLY A 60 -13.25 1.71 -7.73
C GLY A 60 -13.74 0.41 -7.11
N GLY A 61 -13.12 -0.72 -7.45
CA GLY A 61 -13.40 -2.05 -6.90
C GLY A 61 -12.58 -2.45 -5.68
N ARG A 62 -11.83 -1.53 -5.05
CA ARG A 62 -11.00 -1.83 -3.87
C ARG A 62 -11.83 -2.22 -2.64
N GLY A 63 -11.24 -3.00 -1.74
CA GLY A 63 -11.81 -3.31 -0.42
C GLY A 63 -11.57 -2.22 0.63
N THR A 64 -11.83 -2.55 1.90
CA THR A 64 -11.36 -1.73 3.03
C THR A 64 -9.83 -1.75 3.12
N VAL A 65 -9.25 -0.84 3.91
CA VAL A 65 -7.79 -0.81 4.15
C VAL A 65 -7.31 -2.16 4.65
N GLU A 66 -8.01 -2.76 5.61
CA GLU A 66 -7.67 -4.07 6.18
C GLU A 66 -7.73 -5.19 5.14
N GLU A 67 -8.77 -5.20 4.29
CA GLU A 67 -8.91 -6.19 3.22
C GLU A 67 -7.79 -6.05 2.18
N GLU A 68 -7.43 -4.81 1.82
CA GLU A 68 -6.36 -4.56 0.86
C GLU A 68 -4.98 -4.91 1.43
N LEU A 69 -4.71 -4.61 2.71
CA LEU A 69 -3.46 -5.04 3.38
C LEU A 69 -3.36 -6.57 3.43
N ALA A 70 -4.45 -7.27 3.74
CA ALA A 70 -4.46 -8.74 3.74
C ALA A 70 -4.23 -9.31 2.32
N ARG A 71 -4.82 -8.70 1.28
CA ARG A 71 -4.56 -9.08 -0.12
C ARG A 71 -3.12 -8.79 -0.52
N PHE A 72 -2.56 -7.68 -0.05
CA PHE A 72 -1.17 -7.30 -0.29
C PHE A 72 -0.22 -8.34 0.31
N GLU A 73 -0.41 -8.68 1.58
CA GLU A 73 0.39 -9.69 2.29
C GLU A 73 0.36 -11.05 1.59
N ALA A 74 -0.83 -11.50 1.18
CA ALA A 74 -0.99 -12.77 0.46
C ALA A 74 -0.31 -12.80 -0.92
N GLY A 75 -0.06 -11.63 -1.52
CA GLY A 75 0.62 -11.50 -2.80
C GLY A 75 2.15 -11.41 -2.69
N LEU A 76 2.70 -11.24 -1.49
CA LEU A 76 4.15 -11.20 -1.31
C LEU A 76 4.75 -12.61 -1.43
N PRO A 77 5.94 -12.75 -2.04
CA PRO A 77 6.66 -14.01 -2.01
C PRO A 77 7.00 -14.41 -0.57
N PRO A 78 7.10 -15.71 -0.26
CA PRO A 78 7.45 -16.21 1.06
C PRO A 78 8.82 -15.69 1.54
#